data_AF-A0A8J5G1K5-F1
#
_entry.id   AF-A0A8J5G1K5-F1
#
_cell.length_a   1.000
_cell.length_b   1.000
_cell.length_c   1.000
_cell.angle_alpha   90.00
_cell.angle_beta   90.00
_cell.angle_gamma   90.00
#
_symmetry.space_group_name_H-M   'P 1'
#
loop_
_entity.id
_entity.type
_entity.pdbx_description
1 polymer ?
#
loop_
_entity_poly.entity_id
_entity_poly.type
_entity_poly.pdbx_seq_one_letter_code
_entity_poly.pdbx_strand_id
1 'polypeptide(L)'
;MYGVQHVGSEFCSMLMASPSSSQNKIAFPSLKRLVFDSMKNWESWDGVEIGDFPVLHFIEISKCSKLIKFPLIYYVKEMRIRGCGALDVPILHSVTNLHIDVRTQEREWMSKCHFPTLRHLTLNSKVQIVHLSQKRLPSLKTLKIGSSIELWVVMGLKNLTSLNSLIIEDCPNLKFKKLPATLQQQQVKLDRCPLFEKGFKEQQHISILDELANKAAEIRKRFDQITEEWKLLMLPKNAGKRKRSPSPLDENRETGSLVVESDVLGRVEKKICWLNGCYQRMIQQGMEFQ
;
A
#
# COMPACT_ATOMS: atom_id res chain seq x y z
N MET A 1 -11.33 -34.36 -21.58
CA MET A 1 -10.42 -35.25 -22.34
C MET A 1 -9.56 -36.00 -21.35
N TYR A 2 -9.69 -37.33 -21.25
CA TYR A 2 -8.91 -38.12 -20.29
C TYR A 2 -7.64 -38.73 -20.88
N GLY A 3 -7.46 -38.74 -22.20
CA GLY A 3 -6.31 -39.38 -22.84
C GLY A 3 -5.12 -38.47 -23.14
N VAL A 4 -5.30 -37.15 -23.17
CA VAL A 4 -4.23 -36.22 -23.56
C VAL A 4 -3.23 -36.09 -22.42
N GLN A 5 -2.03 -36.63 -22.63
CA GLN A 5 -0.90 -36.54 -21.71
C GLN A 5 0.07 -35.44 -22.10
N HIS A 6 0.24 -35.23 -23.39
CA HIS A 6 1.18 -34.27 -23.95
C HIS A 6 0.47 -33.43 -25.01
N VAL A 7 0.72 -32.13 -24.98
CA VAL A 7 0.40 -31.23 -26.09
C VAL A 7 1.74 -30.82 -26.67
N GLY A 8 2.09 -31.34 -27.84
CA GLY A 8 3.34 -31.00 -28.52
C GLY A 8 3.15 -29.94 -29.60
N SER A 9 4.19 -29.77 -30.41
CA SER A 9 4.20 -28.85 -31.55
C SER A 9 3.14 -29.17 -32.61
N GLU A 10 2.56 -30.38 -32.62
CA GLU A 10 1.42 -30.74 -33.47
C GLU A 10 0.21 -29.81 -33.26
N PHE A 11 0.04 -29.29 -32.04
CA PHE A 11 -1.02 -28.34 -31.74
C PHE A 11 -0.85 -27.03 -32.50
N CYS A 12 0.39 -26.53 -32.59
CA CYS A 12 0.73 -25.29 -33.28
C CYS A 12 0.95 -25.49 -34.79
N SER A 13 1.30 -26.70 -35.23
CA SER A 13 1.74 -27.00 -36.60
C SER A 13 0.69 -27.64 -37.51
N MET A 14 -0.52 -28.00 -37.05
CA MET A 14 -1.51 -28.75 -37.84
C MET A 14 -2.14 -28.05 -39.06
N LEU A 15 -1.66 -26.88 -39.50
CA LEU A 15 -1.99 -26.31 -40.84
C LEU A 15 -1.10 -26.92 -41.96
N MET A 16 -0.89 -28.23 -41.91
CA MET A 16 -0.18 -29.00 -42.93
C MET A 16 -1.08 -29.28 -44.14
N ALA A 17 -1.25 -28.28 -44.98
CA ALA A 17 -1.62 -28.47 -46.38
C ALA A 17 -1.08 -27.29 -47.19
N SER A 18 0.19 -27.37 -47.59
CA SER A 18 0.73 -26.90 -48.88
C SER A 18 2.26 -26.79 -48.82
N PRO A 19 3.02 -27.51 -49.68
CA PRO A 19 4.48 -27.56 -49.65
C PRO A 19 5.17 -26.37 -50.35
N SER A 20 4.50 -25.21 -50.47
CA SER A 20 4.96 -24.12 -51.36
C SER A 20 4.77 -22.73 -50.76
N SER A 21 5.38 -22.42 -49.60
CA SER A 21 5.63 -21.03 -49.19
C SER A 21 6.52 -20.98 -47.94
N SER A 22 7.72 -20.41 -48.07
CA SER A 22 8.68 -20.10 -46.99
C SER A 22 8.24 -18.91 -46.12
N GLN A 23 6.99 -18.93 -45.65
CA GLN A 23 6.49 -17.95 -44.67
C GLN A 23 6.48 -18.62 -43.31
N ASN A 24 7.10 -17.99 -42.30
CA ASN A 24 6.90 -18.32 -40.89
C ASN A 24 5.38 -18.30 -40.61
N LYS A 25 4.75 -19.49 -40.61
CA LYS A 25 3.31 -19.61 -40.39
C LYS A 25 3.05 -19.61 -38.89
N ILE A 26 2.52 -18.48 -38.43
CA ILE A 26 2.14 -18.21 -37.05
C ILE A 26 0.98 -19.13 -36.63
N ALA A 27 1.12 -19.84 -35.51
CA ALA A 27 0.02 -20.59 -34.94
C ALA A 27 -1.07 -19.66 -34.38
N PHE A 28 -2.32 -19.92 -34.78
CA PHE A 28 -3.51 -19.24 -34.29
C PHE A 28 -3.40 -17.69 -34.24
N PRO A 29 -3.25 -17.02 -35.40
CA PRO A 29 -2.96 -15.58 -35.48
C PRO A 29 -4.06 -14.68 -34.93
N SER A 30 -5.28 -15.20 -34.75
CA SER A 30 -6.45 -14.45 -34.25
C SER A 30 -6.95 -14.91 -32.88
N LEU A 31 -6.32 -15.92 -32.26
CA LEU A 31 -6.82 -16.50 -31.01
C LEU A 31 -6.51 -15.57 -29.82
N LYS A 32 -7.57 -15.06 -29.19
CA LYS A 32 -7.46 -14.12 -28.05
C LYS A 32 -7.60 -14.79 -26.68
N ARG A 33 -8.25 -15.94 -26.63
CA ARG A 33 -8.61 -16.67 -25.41
C ARG A 33 -8.35 -18.16 -25.62
N LEU A 34 -7.54 -18.75 -24.76
CA LEU A 34 -7.26 -20.19 -24.75
C LEU A 34 -7.62 -20.77 -23.38
N VAL A 35 -8.39 -21.86 -23.37
CA VAL A 35 -8.86 -22.49 -22.13
C VAL A 35 -8.61 -23.98 -22.19
N PHE A 36 -7.92 -24.51 -21.19
CA PHE A 36 -7.76 -25.94 -20.95
C PHE A 36 -8.51 -26.30 -19.67
N ASP A 37 -9.54 -27.15 -19.78
CA ASP A 37 -10.35 -27.57 -18.63
C ASP A 37 -10.39 -29.09 -18.51
N SER A 38 -10.21 -29.57 -17.29
CA SER A 38 -10.43 -30.96 -16.88
C SER A 38 -9.60 -31.97 -17.68
N MET A 39 -8.38 -31.60 -18.05
CA MET A 39 -7.39 -32.47 -18.67
C MET A 39 -6.55 -33.15 -17.59
N LYS A 40 -7.15 -34.14 -16.90
CA LYS A 40 -6.58 -34.74 -15.68
C LYS A 40 -5.26 -35.48 -15.89
N ASN A 41 -5.04 -36.00 -17.09
CA ASN A 41 -3.83 -36.75 -17.44
C ASN A 41 -2.76 -35.90 -18.16
N TRP A 42 -3.01 -34.61 -18.38
CA TRP A 42 -2.07 -33.74 -19.08
C TRP A 42 -0.88 -33.40 -18.20
N GLU A 43 0.33 -33.66 -18.70
CA GLU A 43 1.60 -33.58 -17.96
C GLU A 43 2.51 -32.47 -18.50
N SER A 44 2.53 -32.26 -19.81
CA SER A 44 3.41 -31.27 -20.45
C SER A 44 2.79 -30.60 -21.67
N TRP A 45 3.18 -29.34 -21.85
CA TRP A 45 2.99 -28.61 -23.10
C TRP A 45 4.29 -27.96 -23.55
N ASP A 46 4.67 -28.23 -24.79
CA ASP A 46 5.82 -27.62 -25.48
C ASP A 46 5.48 -27.32 -26.95
N GLY A 47 6.50 -26.96 -27.74
CA GLY A 47 6.31 -26.67 -29.17
C GLY A 47 5.64 -25.33 -29.48
N VAL A 48 5.62 -24.41 -28.52
CA VAL A 48 5.19 -23.01 -28.75
C VAL A 48 6.42 -22.18 -29.12
N GLU A 49 6.40 -21.56 -30.29
CA GLU A 49 7.49 -20.73 -30.79
C GLU A 49 7.21 -19.23 -30.61
N ILE A 50 8.26 -18.41 -30.74
CA ILE A 50 8.12 -16.95 -30.74
C ILE A 50 7.31 -16.53 -31.97
N GLY A 51 6.23 -15.79 -31.75
CA GLY A 51 5.33 -15.36 -32.80
C GLY A 51 4.01 -16.14 -32.82
N ASP A 52 3.97 -17.33 -32.22
CA ASP A 52 2.72 -18.05 -32.00
C ASP A 52 1.82 -17.27 -31.04
N PHE A 53 0.51 -17.35 -31.30
CA PHE A 53 -0.50 -16.68 -30.49
C PHE A 53 -0.25 -15.16 -30.31
N PRO A 54 -0.02 -14.39 -31.40
CA PRO A 54 0.45 -13.00 -31.32
C PRO A 54 -0.56 -12.07 -30.66
N VAL A 55 -1.84 -12.44 -30.68
CA VAL A 55 -2.95 -11.68 -30.09
C VAL A 55 -3.59 -12.39 -28.89
N LEU A 56 -2.93 -13.38 -28.30
CA LEU A 56 -3.47 -14.10 -27.16
C LEU A 56 -3.35 -13.26 -25.89
N HIS A 57 -4.50 -12.89 -25.34
CA HIS A 57 -4.58 -12.02 -24.17
C HIS A 57 -4.84 -12.81 -22.89
N PHE A 58 -5.54 -13.95 -23.01
CA PHE A 58 -6.08 -14.69 -21.88
C PHE A 58 -5.79 -16.19 -21.99
N ILE A 59 -5.24 -16.77 -20.93
CA ILE A 59 -5.13 -18.23 -20.76
C ILE A 59 -5.81 -18.65 -19.46
N GLU A 60 -6.64 -19.69 -19.50
CA GLU A 60 -7.15 -20.36 -18.30
C GLU A 60 -6.82 -21.86 -18.33
N ILE A 61 -6.28 -22.35 -17.22
CA ILE A 61 -5.99 -23.78 -16.99
C ILE A 61 -6.74 -24.20 -15.74
N SER A 62 -7.68 -25.13 -15.91
CA SER A 62 -8.60 -25.56 -14.87
C SER A 62 -8.58 -27.08 -14.71
N LYS A 63 -8.45 -27.57 -13.47
CA LYS A 63 -8.54 -29.00 -13.10
C LYS A 63 -7.56 -29.90 -13.86
N CYS A 64 -6.35 -29.40 -14.12
CA CYS A 64 -5.25 -30.15 -14.75
C CYS A 64 -4.23 -30.54 -13.67
N SER A 65 -4.52 -31.63 -12.94
CA SER A 65 -3.79 -32.00 -11.72
C SER A 65 -2.37 -32.53 -11.95
N LYS A 66 -2.12 -33.14 -13.13
CA LYS A 66 -0.82 -33.72 -13.48
C LYS A 66 0.09 -32.77 -14.28
N LEU A 67 -0.38 -31.57 -14.62
CA LEU A 67 0.38 -30.67 -15.47
C LEU A 67 1.57 -30.15 -14.68
N ILE A 68 2.77 -30.45 -15.16
CA ILE A 68 4.03 -30.06 -14.53
C ILE A 68 4.76 -29.04 -15.41
N LYS A 69 4.85 -29.30 -16.72
CA LYS A 69 5.60 -28.46 -17.66
C LYS A 69 4.66 -27.59 -18.48
N PHE A 70 4.95 -26.30 -18.52
CA PHE A 70 4.21 -25.32 -19.30
C PHE A 70 5.18 -24.53 -20.20
N PRO A 71 4.82 -24.22 -21.45
CA PRO A 71 5.72 -23.55 -22.37
C PRO A 71 5.84 -22.06 -22.02
N LEU A 72 6.85 -21.41 -22.58
CA LEU A 72 6.97 -19.96 -22.50
C LEU A 72 5.94 -19.32 -23.43
N ILE A 73 5.00 -18.57 -22.87
CA ILE A 73 4.03 -17.81 -23.65
C ILE A 73 4.39 -16.32 -23.58
N TYR A 74 4.54 -15.69 -24.74
CA TYR A 74 5.14 -14.36 -24.84
C TYR A 74 4.14 -13.20 -24.74
N TYR A 75 2.87 -13.37 -25.15
CA TYR A 75 1.94 -12.24 -25.35
C TYR A 75 0.78 -12.14 -24.35
N VAL A 76 0.70 -13.08 -23.40
CA VAL A 76 -0.45 -13.19 -22.49
C VAL A 76 -0.43 -12.09 -21.43
N LYS A 77 -1.56 -11.41 -21.27
CA LYS A 77 -1.75 -10.38 -20.24
C LYS A 77 -2.43 -10.95 -18.99
N GLU A 78 -3.38 -11.86 -19.17
CA GLU A 78 -4.15 -12.47 -18.10
C GLU A 78 -4.00 -13.99 -18.09
N MET A 79 -3.59 -14.53 -16.95
CA MET A 79 -3.51 -15.98 -16.73
C MET A 79 -4.34 -16.38 -15.52
N ARG A 80 -5.14 -17.44 -15.68
CA ARG A 80 -5.90 -18.06 -14.59
C ARG A 80 -5.52 -19.52 -14.44
N ILE A 81 -5.21 -19.94 -13.22
CA ILE A 81 -4.88 -21.33 -12.89
C ILE A 81 -5.82 -21.76 -11.77
N ARG A 82 -6.56 -22.85 -11.96
CA ARG A 82 -7.57 -23.33 -11.01
C ARG A 82 -7.48 -24.83 -10.81
N GLY A 83 -7.32 -25.31 -9.58
CA GLY A 83 -7.26 -26.74 -9.27
C GLY A 83 -6.10 -27.47 -9.94
N CYS A 84 -4.97 -26.79 -10.17
CA CYS A 84 -3.74 -27.38 -10.72
C CYS A 84 -2.69 -27.46 -9.60
N GLY A 85 -2.50 -28.64 -9.01
CA GLY A 85 -1.64 -28.83 -7.84
C GLY A 85 -0.15 -29.04 -8.16
N ALA A 86 0.17 -29.53 -9.36
CA ALA A 86 1.54 -29.92 -9.75
C ALA A 86 2.28 -28.92 -10.66
N LEU A 87 1.63 -27.79 -11.01
CA LEU A 87 2.13 -26.88 -12.04
C LEU A 87 3.32 -26.06 -11.53
N ASP A 88 4.50 -26.31 -12.09
CA ASP A 88 5.64 -25.40 -11.99
C ASP A 88 5.42 -24.29 -13.02
N VAL A 89 4.86 -23.16 -12.58
CA VAL A 89 4.58 -22.02 -13.47
C VAL A 89 5.92 -21.40 -13.89
N PRO A 90 6.26 -21.37 -15.20
CA PRO A 90 7.50 -20.79 -15.67
C PRO A 90 7.49 -19.26 -15.55
N ILE A 91 8.60 -18.64 -15.95
CA ILE A 91 8.71 -17.19 -15.99
C ILE A 91 7.71 -16.64 -17.03
N LEU A 92 6.79 -15.79 -16.58
CA LEU A 92 5.82 -15.12 -17.46
C LEU A 92 6.19 -13.64 -17.54
N HIS A 93 6.83 -13.25 -18.64
CA HIS A 93 7.40 -11.92 -18.80
C HIS A 93 6.35 -10.82 -19.08
N SER A 94 5.22 -11.18 -19.69
CA SER A 94 4.19 -10.23 -20.15
C SER A 94 2.91 -10.20 -19.32
N VAL A 95 2.75 -11.14 -18.39
CA VAL A 95 1.51 -11.28 -17.61
C VAL A 95 1.38 -10.13 -16.61
N THR A 96 0.31 -9.37 -16.78
CA THR A 96 -0.05 -8.26 -15.89
C THR A 96 -1.04 -8.69 -14.81
N ASN A 97 -1.83 -9.73 -15.08
CA ASN A 97 -2.92 -10.19 -14.23
C ASN A 97 -2.82 -11.71 -14.05
N LEU A 98 -2.64 -12.15 -12.81
CA LEU A 98 -2.50 -13.57 -12.46
C LEU A 98 -3.53 -13.92 -11.39
N HIS A 99 -4.33 -14.94 -11.67
CA HIS A 99 -5.32 -15.48 -10.73
C HIS A 99 -5.04 -16.95 -10.49
N ILE A 100 -4.81 -17.31 -9.23
CA ILE A 100 -4.44 -18.67 -8.85
C ILE A 100 -5.40 -19.17 -7.78
N ASP A 101 -6.16 -20.22 -8.09
CA ASP A 101 -7.05 -20.95 -7.18
C ASP A 101 -6.51 -22.39 -7.01
N VAL A 102 -5.73 -22.66 -5.97
CA VAL A 102 -5.12 -23.98 -5.74
C VAL A 102 -5.67 -24.57 -4.44
N ARG A 103 -6.64 -25.47 -4.58
CA ARG A 103 -7.37 -26.08 -3.44
C ARG A 103 -6.72 -27.35 -2.89
N THR A 104 -5.67 -27.84 -3.53
CA THR A 104 -4.94 -29.07 -3.21
C THR A 104 -3.45 -28.75 -3.26
N GLN A 105 -2.77 -28.64 -2.13
CA GLN A 105 -1.35 -28.27 -2.11
C GLN A 105 -0.47 -29.45 -1.67
N GLU A 106 0.60 -29.68 -2.43
CA GLU A 106 1.84 -30.30 -1.92
C GLU A 106 3.10 -29.45 -2.19
N ARG A 107 3.07 -28.41 -3.04
CA ARG A 107 4.28 -27.67 -3.44
C ARG A 107 4.18 -26.13 -3.34
N GLU A 108 5.31 -25.51 -2.99
CA GLU A 108 5.50 -24.06 -2.93
C GLU A 108 5.81 -23.50 -4.33
N TRP A 109 4.79 -23.23 -5.15
CA TRP A 109 4.99 -22.68 -6.50
C TRP A 109 5.59 -21.26 -6.50
N MET A 110 5.40 -20.47 -5.44
CA MET A 110 5.91 -19.10 -5.32
C MET A 110 7.43 -18.98 -5.13
N SER A 111 8.12 -20.09 -4.83
CA SER A 111 9.57 -20.06 -4.58
C SER A 111 10.38 -19.82 -5.86
N LYS A 112 9.90 -20.31 -7.01
CA LYS A 112 10.62 -20.34 -8.30
C LYS A 112 10.17 -19.32 -9.34
N CYS A 113 8.97 -18.76 -9.24
CA CYS A 113 8.42 -17.91 -10.29
C CYS A 113 8.93 -16.45 -10.23
N HIS A 114 9.17 -15.81 -11.39
CA HIS A 114 9.50 -14.40 -11.49
C HIS A 114 8.51 -13.71 -12.44
N PHE A 115 7.86 -12.63 -11.98
CA PHE A 115 6.84 -11.90 -12.76
C PHE A 115 7.15 -10.40 -12.77
N PRO A 116 7.97 -9.92 -13.73
CA PRO A 116 8.49 -8.55 -13.72
C PRO A 116 7.40 -7.49 -14.00
N THR A 117 6.40 -7.85 -14.82
CA THR A 117 5.34 -6.94 -15.28
C THR A 117 4.01 -7.10 -14.53
N LEU A 118 3.93 -8.03 -13.57
CA LEU A 118 2.70 -8.34 -12.86
C LEU A 118 2.22 -7.17 -12.02
N ARG A 119 0.97 -6.76 -12.25
CA ARG A 119 0.32 -5.65 -11.55
C ARG A 119 -0.78 -6.13 -10.61
N HIS A 120 -1.48 -7.20 -10.97
CA HIS A 120 -2.61 -7.73 -10.21
C HIS A 120 -2.38 -9.21 -9.93
N LEU A 121 -2.37 -9.59 -8.65
CA LEU A 121 -2.25 -10.96 -8.20
C LEU A 121 -3.44 -11.32 -7.33
N THR A 122 -4.16 -12.38 -7.69
CA THR A 122 -5.22 -12.97 -6.85
C THR A 122 -4.84 -14.38 -6.45
N LEU A 123 -4.82 -14.64 -5.15
CA LEU A 123 -4.46 -15.91 -4.54
C LEU A 123 -5.62 -16.46 -3.73
N ASN A 124 -6.19 -17.57 -4.19
CA ASN A 124 -7.12 -18.39 -3.43
C ASN A 124 -6.43 -19.74 -3.21
N SER A 125 -5.98 -20.02 -2.00
CA SER A 125 -5.24 -21.26 -1.78
C SER A 125 -5.42 -21.78 -0.37
N LYS A 126 -5.24 -23.08 -0.17
CA LYS A 126 -5.13 -23.68 1.17
C LYS A 126 -3.70 -23.67 1.71
N VAL A 127 -2.79 -22.89 1.13
CA VAL A 127 -1.42 -22.77 1.65
C VAL A 127 -1.41 -22.20 3.06
N GLN A 128 -0.52 -22.70 3.92
CA GLN A 128 -0.33 -22.15 5.26
C GLN A 128 0.48 -20.86 5.27
N ILE A 129 1.42 -20.73 4.33
CA ILE A 129 2.37 -19.61 4.25
C ILE A 129 2.51 -19.16 2.80
N VAL A 130 2.49 -17.84 2.59
CA VAL A 130 2.81 -17.22 1.29
C VAL A 130 4.08 -16.40 1.43
N HIS A 131 5.07 -16.65 0.58
CA HIS A 131 6.31 -15.86 0.55
C HIS A 131 6.35 -14.92 -0.67
N LEU A 132 6.09 -13.63 -0.42
CA LEU A 132 6.19 -12.58 -1.43
C LEU A 132 7.58 -11.96 -1.42
N SER A 133 8.11 -11.60 -2.59
CA SER A 133 9.40 -10.93 -2.70
C SER A 133 9.34 -9.85 -3.76
N GLN A 134 9.83 -8.65 -3.42
CA GLN A 134 9.93 -7.53 -4.34
C GLN A 134 10.79 -7.86 -5.56
N LYS A 135 11.83 -8.70 -5.40
CA LYS A 135 12.65 -9.18 -6.52
C LYS A 135 11.84 -9.98 -7.54
N ARG A 136 10.76 -10.64 -7.11
CA ARG A 136 9.90 -11.44 -7.99
C ARG A 136 8.73 -10.66 -8.54
N LEU A 137 8.27 -9.66 -7.79
CA LEU A 137 7.04 -8.91 -8.03
C LEU A 137 7.29 -7.39 -7.93
N PRO A 138 8.20 -6.82 -8.74
CA PRO A 138 8.62 -5.42 -8.59
C PRO A 138 7.50 -4.41 -8.91
N SER A 139 6.59 -4.78 -9.81
CA SER A 139 5.55 -3.91 -10.35
C SER A 139 4.15 -4.15 -9.76
N LEU A 140 4.04 -4.97 -8.72
CA LEU A 140 2.75 -5.41 -8.19
C LEU A 140 2.01 -4.25 -7.51
N LYS A 141 0.81 -3.93 -8.01
CA LYS A 141 -0.05 -2.84 -7.52
C LYS A 141 -1.22 -3.32 -6.68
N THR A 142 -1.78 -4.48 -7.01
CA THR A 142 -2.96 -5.02 -6.33
C THR A 142 -2.71 -6.47 -5.95
N LEU A 143 -2.91 -6.77 -4.67
CA LEU A 143 -2.87 -8.11 -4.12
C LEU A 143 -4.22 -8.46 -3.51
N LYS A 144 -4.86 -9.51 -4.02
CA LYS A 144 -6.06 -10.09 -3.45
C LYS A 144 -5.74 -11.48 -2.90
N ILE A 145 -6.09 -11.74 -1.63
CA ILE A 145 -5.96 -13.04 -0.99
C ILE A 145 -7.35 -13.44 -0.49
N GLY A 146 -7.86 -14.58 -0.95
CA GLY A 146 -9.24 -14.99 -0.68
C GLY A 146 -9.35 -16.43 -0.19
N SER A 147 -10.38 -16.68 0.64
CA SER A 147 -10.89 -18.04 0.93
C SER A 147 -9.81 -19.02 1.42
N SER A 148 -8.92 -18.55 2.30
CA SER A 148 -7.79 -19.32 2.80
C SER A 148 -7.86 -19.51 4.31
N ILE A 149 -8.42 -20.65 4.73
CA ILE A 149 -8.62 -20.98 6.15
C ILE A 149 -7.30 -21.35 6.83
N GLU A 150 -6.41 -22.03 6.10
CA GLU A 150 -5.13 -22.51 6.63
C GLU A 150 -4.01 -21.47 6.57
N LEU A 151 -4.20 -20.36 5.83
CA LEU A 151 -3.19 -19.32 5.72
C LEU A 151 -3.02 -18.58 7.05
N TRP A 152 -1.82 -18.69 7.61
CA TRP A 152 -1.46 -18.05 8.88
C TRP A 152 -0.58 -16.83 8.68
N VAL A 153 0.27 -16.82 7.65
CA VAL A 153 1.27 -15.77 7.45
C VAL A 153 1.52 -15.48 5.97
N VAL A 154 1.52 -14.19 5.63
CA VAL A 154 2.08 -13.67 4.37
C VAL A 154 3.38 -12.95 4.68
N MET A 155 4.49 -13.51 4.20
CA MET A 155 5.82 -12.95 4.37
C MET A 155 6.18 -12.02 3.21
N GLY A 156 6.96 -10.98 3.50
CA GLY A 156 7.50 -10.07 2.49
C GLY A 156 6.55 -8.99 1.97
N LEU A 157 5.34 -8.87 2.54
CA LEU A 157 4.41 -7.75 2.25
C LEU A 157 5.08 -6.39 2.40
N LYS A 158 5.83 -6.17 3.49
CA LYS A 158 6.56 -4.92 3.77
C LYS A 158 7.56 -4.51 2.67
N ASN A 159 8.02 -5.47 1.86
CA ASN A 159 9.02 -5.21 0.82
C ASN A 159 8.36 -4.78 -0.50
N LEU A 160 7.04 -4.88 -0.64
CA LEU A 160 6.34 -4.54 -1.89
C LEU A 160 6.09 -3.03 -1.96
N THR A 161 7.06 -2.30 -2.49
CA THR A 161 7.01 -0.82 -2.59
C THR A 161 6.01 -0.29 -3.60
N SER A 162 5.62 -1.08 -4.60
CA SER A 162 4.67 -0.66 -5.65
C SER A 162 3.22 -1.01 -5.30
N LEU A 163 2.99 -1.67 -4.16
CA LEU A 163 1.70 -2.22 -3.77
C LEU A 163 0.81 -1.11 -3.24
N ASN A 164 -0.36 -1.00 -3.86
CA ASN A 164 -1.30 0.08 -3.62
C ASN A 164 -2.67 -0.38 -3.10
N SER A 165 -3.08 -1.60 -3.39
CA SER A 165 -4.34 -2.15 -2.91
C SER A 165 -4.12 -3.55 -2.37
N LEU A 166 -4.63 -3.77 -1.16
CA LEU A 166 -4.62 -5.06 -0.48
C LEU A 166 -6.05 -5.46 -0.15
N ILE A 167 -6.49 -6.58 -0.71
CA ILE A 167 -7.82 -7.12 -0.47
C ILE A 167 -7.64 -8.50 0.18
N ILE A 168 -8.17 -8.69 1.37
CA ILE A 168 -8.13 -9.96 2.08
C ILE A 168 -9.56 -10.35 2.45
N GLU A 169 -10.02 -11.48 1.95
CA GLU A 169 -11.38 -11.97 2.13
C GLU A 169 -11.35 -13.41 2.68
N ASP A 170 -12.19 -13.74 3.65
CA ASP A 170 -12.38 -15.11 4.15
C ASP A 170 -11.06 -15.80 4.58
N CYS A 171 -10.18 -15.07 5.28
CA CYS A 171 -8.91 -15.56 5.84
C CYS A 171 -8.90 -15.46 7.38
N PRO A 172 -9.57 -16.40 8.10
CA PRO A 172 -9.81 -16.28 9.53
C PRO A 172 -8.53 -16.33 10.39
N ASN A 173 -7.55 -17.14 9.98
CA ASN A 173 -6.34 -17.41 10.76
C ASN A 173 -5.14 -16.54 10.35
N LEU A 174 -5.30 -15.66 9.37
CA LEU A 174 -4.20 -14.86 8.86
C LEU A 174 -3.78 -13.81 9.89
N LYS A 175 -2.55 -13.94 10.39
CA LYS A 175 -1.98 -12.99 11.35
C LYS A 175 -1.46 -11.76 10.63
N PHE A 176 -1.75 -10.60 11.20
CA PHE A 176 -1.20 -9.35 10.75
C PHE A 176 0.33 -9.34 10.90
N LYS A 177 1.01 -8.81 9.89
CA LYS A 177 2.41 -8.37 9.97
C LYS A 177 2.52 -6.99 9.34
N LYS A 178 3.51 -6.23 9.78
CA LYS A 178 3.79 -4.86 9.35
C LYS A 178 3.59 -4.69 7.84
N LEU A 179 2.72 -3.76 7.47
CA LEU A 179 2.46 -3.40 6.08
C LEU A 179 3.54 -2.45 5.53
N PRO A 180 3.76 -2.43 4.20
CA PRO A 180 4.60 -1.43 3.55
C PRO A 180 3.99 -0.03 3.73
N ALA A 181 4.86 0.99 3.81
CA ALA A 181 4.44 2.38 4.01
C ALA A 181 3.51 2.90 2.90
N THR A 182 3.64 2.38 1.68
CA THR A 182 2.78 2.73 0.54
C THR A 182 1.31 2.38 0.76
N LEU A 183 1.03 1.30 1.49
CA LEU A 183 -0.33 0.90 1.83
C LEU A 183 -0.96 1.75 2.94
N GLN A 184 -0.17 2.53 3.69
CA GLN A 184 -0.71 3.39 4.75
C GLN A 184 -1.55 4.55 4.19
N GLN A 185 -1.45 4.86 2.89
CA GLN A 185 -2.21 5.92 2.23
C GLN A 185 -3.35 5.39 1.33
N GLN A 186 -3.64 4.08 1.31
CA GLN A 186 -4.50 3.47 0.28
C GLN A 186 -5.43 2.34 0.78
N GLN A 187 -6.27 1.81 -0.12
CA GLN A 187 -7.40 0.90 0.16
C GLN A 187 -6.95 -0.50 0.61
N VAL A 188 -6.98 -0.73 1.93
CA VAL A 188 -6.97 -2.07 2.52
C VAL A 188 -8.43 -2.49 2.74
N LYS A 189 -8.89 -3.52 2.04
CA LYS A 189 -10.23 -4.10 2.22
C LYS A 189 -10.10 -5.43 2.93
N LEU A 190 -10.74 -5.55 4.08
CA LEU A 190 -10.76 -6.77 4.89
C LEU A 190 -12.22 -7.23 5.00
N ASP A 191 -12.50 -8.47 4.63
CA ASP A 191 -13.78 -9.13 4.87
C ASP A 191 -13.52 -10.46 5.57
N ARG A 192 -14.21 -10.72 6.69
CA ARG A 192 -14.11 -11.97 7.46
C ARG A 192 -12.66 -12.39 7.80
N CYS A 193 -11.83 -11.42 8.22
CA CYS A 193 -10.41 -11.60 8.58
C CYS A 193 -10.07 -11.02 9.98
N PRO A 194 -10.58 -11.59 11.08
CA PRO A 194 -10.54 -10.99 12.41
C PRO A 194 -9.13 -10.75 12.96
N LEU A 195 -8.20 -11.71 12.80
CA LEU A 195 -6.83 -11.58 13.33
C LEU A 195 -6.02 -10.53 12.58
N PHE A 196 -6.19 -10.45 11.26
CA PHE A 196 -5.51 -9.44 10.45
C PHE A 196 -6.04 -8.05 10.75
N GLU A 197 -7.37 -7.91 10.84
CA GLU A 197 -8.02 -6.64 11.13
C GLU A 197 -7.63 -6.09 12.51
N LYS A 198 -7.58 -6.96 13.53
CA LYS A 198 -7.14 -6.57 14.88
C LYS A 198 -5.73 -6.00 14.87
N GLY A 199 -4.77 -6.74 14.31
CA GLY A 199 -3.38 -6.29 14.27
C GLY A 199 -3.16 -5.07 13.37
N PHE A 200 -3.96 -4.90 12.31
CA PHE A 200 -3.91 -3.71 11.46
C PHE A 200 -4.36 -2.45 12.21
N LYS A 201 -5.47 -2.54 12.96
CA LYS A 201 -5.96 -1.43 13.81
C LYS A 201 -4.96 -1.08 14.91
N GLU A 202 -4.34 -2.07 15.53
CA GLU A 202 -3.28 -1.86 16.53
C GLU A 202 -2.08 -1.09 15.93
N GLN A 203 -1.63 -1.45 14.73
CA GLN A 203 -0.54 -0.70 14.06
C GLN A 203 -0.95 0.75 13.74
N GLN A 204 -2.19 0.99 13.33
CA GLN A 204 -2.67 2.35 13.06
C GLN A 204 -2.70 3.19 14.34
N HIS A 205 -3.15 2.62 15.45
CA HIS A 205 -3.17 3.32 16.74
C HIS A 205 -1.76 3.70 17.22
N ILE A 206 -0.79 2.78 17.10
CA ILE A 206 0.62 3.07 17.40
C ILE A 206 1.15 4.20 16.52
N SER A 207 0.84 4.18 15.22
CA SER A 207 1.27 5.22 14.28
C SER A 207 0.71 6.61 14.64
N ILE A 208 -0.52 6.68 15.15
CA ILE A 208 -1.15 7.94 15.58
C ILE A 208 -0.49 8.45 16.87
N LEU A 209 -0.21 7.57 17.83
CA LEU A 209 0.48 7.93 19.07
C LEU A 209 1.88 8.47 18.81
N ASP A 210 2.64 7.84 17.91
CA ASP A 210 3.97 8.31 17.51
C ASP A 210 3.88 9.71 16.85
N GLU A 211 2.87 9.93 16.01
CA GLU A 211 2.67 11.24 15.38
C GLU A 211 2.33 12.35 16.39
N LEU A 212 1.47 12.05 17.38
CA LEU A 212 1.14 12.96 18.46
C LEU A 212 2.36 13.25 19.36
N ALA A 213 3.14 12.22 19.69
CA ALA A 213 4.36 12.37 20.48
C ALA A 213 5.37 13.27 19.77
N ASN A 214 5.55 13.10 18.45
CA ASN A 214 6.42 13.95 17.64
C ASN A 214 5.96 15.41 17.63
N LYS A 215 4.65 15.66 17.49
CA LYS A 215 4.09 17.02 17.56
C LYS A 215 4.29 17.65 18.95
N ALA A 216 4.09 16.89 20.02
CA ALA A 216 4.31 17.36 21.39
C ALA A 216 5.79 17.72 21.64
N ALA A 217 6.73 16.92 21.10
CA ALA A 217 8.16 17.20 21.19
C ALA A 217 8.54 18.51 20.46
N GLU A 218 7.97 18.75 19.28
CA GLU A 218 8.21 19.99 18.53
C GLU A 218 7.65 21.22 19.25
N ILE A 219 6.46 21.10 19.85
CA ILE A 219 5.88 22.16 20.69
C ILE A 219 6.78 22.46 21.88
N ARG A 220 7.26 21.41 22.57
CA ARG A 220 8.17 21.56 23.71
C ARG A 220 9.45 22.30 23.30
N LYS A 221 10.05 21.92 22.16
CA LYS A 221 11.24 22.58 21.63
C LYS A 221 11.01 24.07 21.35
N ARG A 222 9.84 24.46 20.84
CA ARG A 222 9.46 25.87 20.67
C ARG A 222 9.33 26.61 22.00
N PHE A 223 8.72 25.98 23.00
CA PHE A 223 8.62 26.58 24.34
C PHE A 223 10.00 26.80 24.97
N ASP A 224 10.91 25.84 24.82
CA ASP A 224 12.29 25.97 25.30
C ASP A 224 13.00 27.14 24.61
N GLN A 225 12.84 27.28 23.29
CA GLN A 225 13.41 28.39 22.52
C GLN A 225 12.86 29.76 22.96
N ILE A 226 11.53 29.88 23.13
CA ILE A 226 10.89 31.11 23.63
C ILE A 226 11.40 31.44 25.04
N THR A 227 11.61 30.44 25.88
CA THR A 227 12.11 30.63 27.26
C THR A 227 13.53 31.19 27.26
N GLU A 228 14.40 30.71 26.38
CA GLU A 228 15.76 31.25 26.22
C GLU A 228 15.75 32.67 25.64
N GLU A 229 14.91 32.96 24.65
CA GLU A 229 14.74 34.32 24.12
C GLU A 229 14.24 35.31 25.19
N TRP A 230 13.30 34.88 26.03
CA TRP A 230 12.83 35.68 27.17
C TRP A 230 13.96 35.98 28.16
N LYS A 231 14.84 35.03 28.47
CA LYS A 231 15.98 35.27 29.36
C LYS A 231 16.92 36.35 28.84
N LEU A 232 17.10 36.46 27.52
CA LEU A 232 17.93 37.50 26.90
C LEU A 232 17.26 38.88 26.92
N LEU A 233 15.93 38.94 26.87
CA LEU A 233 15.14 40.18 26.87
C LEU A 233 14.82 40.72 28.27
N MET A 234 15.05 39.94 29.32
CA MET A 234 14.80 40.36 30.71
C MET A 234 15.87 41.36 31.17
N LEU A 235 15.46 42.59 31.48
CA LEU A 235 16.32 43.57 32.14
C LEU A 235 16.79 43.01 33.51
N PRO A 236 18.06 43.19 33.89
CA PRO A 236 18.57 42.70 35.17
C PRO A 236 17.71 43.23 36.32
N LYS A 237 17.47 42.42 37.36
CA LYS A 237 16.79 42.86 38.61
C LYS A 237 17.49 44.04 39.30
N ASN A 238 18.68 44.40 38.84
CA ASN A 238 19.52 45.50 39.29
C ASN A 238 19.50 46.71 38.35
N ALA A 239 18.58 46.78 37.36
CA ALA A 239 18.34 47.99 36.58
C ALA A 239 18.00 49.13 37.57
N GLY A 240 18.99 50.01 37.77
CA GLY A 240 19.11 50.81 38.98
C GLY A 240 17.87 51.64 39.31
N LYS A 241 17.66 51.86 40.62
CA LYS A 241 16.73 52.91 41.09
C LYS A 241 17.06 54.21 40.34
N ARG A 242 16.07 54.85 39.73
CA ARG A 242 16.20 56.20 39.16
C ARG A 242 16.86 57.10 40.22
N LYS A 243 18.08 57.56 39.97
CA LYS A 243 18.74 58.57 40.81
C LYS A 243 17.87 59.82 40.78
N ARG A 244 17.23 60.16 41.90
CA ARG A 244 16.87 61.56 42.17
C ARG A 244 18.15 62.24 42.62
N SER A 245 18.64 63.20 41.84
CA SER A 245 19.76 64.05 42.24
C SER A 245 19.33 64.95 43.40
N PRO A 246 20.11 65.09 44.47
CA PRO A 246 19.90 66.15 45.44
C PRO A 246 20.60 67.41 44.90
N SER A 247 19.84 68.27 44.21
CA SER A 247 20.28 69.64 43.95
C SER A 247 19.70 70.55 45.03
N PRO A 248 20.52 71.32 45.75
CA PRO A 248 20.04 72.34 46.68
C PRO A 248 19.79 73.62 45.90
N LEU A 249 18.53 74.06 45.84
CA LEU A 249 18.09 75.47 45.77
C LEU A 249 16.57 75.47 45.65
N ASP A 250 15.97 76.29 46.51
CA ASP A 250 14.55 76.56 46.62
C ASP A 250 14.06 77.43 45.44
N GLU A 251 12.74 77.58 45.32
CA GLU A 251 11.95 78.49 44.47
C GLU A 251 11.27 77.92 43.20
N ASN A 252 10.02 77.53 43.39
CA ASN A 252 8.83 77.82 42.58
C ASN A 252 8.96 77.88 41.04
N ARG A 253 8.48 76.83 40.38
CA ARG A 253 7.49 76.99 39.29
C ARG A 253 6.43 75.90 39.36
N GLU A 254 5.26 76.27 39.88
CA GLU A 254 4.02 75.60 39.51
C GLU A 254 3.84 75.70 37.99
N THR A 255 3.79 74.55 37.31
CA THR A 255 2.99 74.43 36.09
C THR A 255 2.07 73.25 36.33
N GLY A 256 0.86 73.59 36.75
CA GLY A 256 -0.18 72.62 37.04
C GLY A 256 -0.47 71.74 35.82
N SER A 257 -0.71 70.47 36.11
CA SER A 257 -2.02 69.90 35.82
C SER A 257 -2.21 68.72 36.76
N LEU A 258 -2.99 68.95 37.81
CA LEU A 258 -3.63 67.89 38.56
C LEU A 258 -4.61 67.23 37.59
N VAL A 259 -4.18 66.19 36.88
CA VAL A 259 -5.12 65.34 36.15
C VAL A 259 -5.72 64.42 37.20
N VAL A 260 -6.89 64.84 37.69
CA VAL A 260 -7.87 63.95 38.29
C VAL A 260 -7.99 62.73 37.38
N GLU A 261 -7.82 61.53 37.94
CA GLU A 261 -8.10 60.27 37.24
C GLU A 261 -9.50 60.36 36.65
N SER A 262 -9.55 60.63 35.35
CA SER A 262 -10.73 60.41 34.52
C SER A 262 -10.48 59.07 33.83
N ASP A 263 -11.48 58.20 33.98
CA ASP A 263 -11.53 56.85 33.46
C ASP A 263 -10.81 56.71 32.11
N VAL A 264 -9.69 56.00 32.09
CA VAL A 264 -9.04 55.61 30.85
C VAL A 264 -9.86 54.49 30.22
N LEU A 265 -10.93 54.89 29.54
CA LEU A 265 -11.63 54.12 28.52
C LEU A 265 -10.63 53.77 27.41
N GLY A 266 -9.95 52.63 27.53
CA GLY A 266 -8.94 52.28 26.53
C GLY A 266 -8.38 50.86 26.54
N ARG A 267 -8.87 49.93 27.37
CA ARG A 267 -8.37 48.55 27.39
C ARG A 267 -9.42 47.45 27.60
N VAL A 268 -10.70 47.74 27.44
CA VAL A 268 -11.73 46.68 27.49
C VAL A 268 -12.04 46.15 26.08
N GLU A 269 -12.14 47.03 25.08
CA GLU A 269 -12.47 46.62 23.70
C GLU A 269 -11.41 45.74 23.03
N LYS A 270 -10.11 45.96 23.31
CA LYS A 270 -9.03 45.11 22.78
C LYS A 270 -9.02 43.69 23.36
N LYS A 271 -9.51 43.50 24.59
CA LYS A 271 -9.68 42.15 25.18
C LYS A 271 -10.87 41.42 24.56
N ILE A 272 -11.97 42.13 24.30
CA ILE A 272 -13.19 41.55 23.70
C ILE A 272 -12.95 41.16 22.23
N CYS A 273 -12.25 41.97 21.43
CA CYS A 273 -11.88 41.61 20.06
C CYS A 273 -10.98 40.37 19.98
N TRP A 274 -10.08 40.17 20.95
CA TRP A 274 -9.24 38.98 20.99
C TRP A 274 -10.03 37.72 21.35
N LEU A 275 -10.92 37.80 22.33
CA LEU A 275 -11.77 36.68 22.74
C LEU A 275 -12.78 36.30 21.64
N ASN A 276 -13.43 37.28 21.00
CA ASN A 276 -14.36 37.05 19.90
C ASN A 276 -13.66 36.52 18.63
N GLY A 277 -12.44 36.98 18.35
CA GLY A 277 -11.64 36.49 17.22
C GLY A 277 -11.08 35.08 17.39
N CYS A 278 -10.91 34.61 18.63
CA CYS A 278 -10.59 33.22 18.95
C CYS A 278 -11.84 32.34 18.90
N TYR A 279 -12.98 32.83 19.41
CA TYR A 279 -14.24 32.08 19.42
C TYR A 279 -14.78 31.82 17.99
N GLN A 280 -14.74 32.84 17.12
CA GLN A 280 -15.13 32.71 15.70
C GLN A 280 -14.22 31.74 14.92
N ARG A 281 -12.93 31.69 15.24
CA ARG A 281 -11.99 30.73 14.63
C ARG A 281 -12.19 29.29 15.11
N MET A 282 -12.68 29.08 16.33
CA MET A 282 -13.02 27.75 16.83
C MET A 282 -14.32 27.21 16.22
N ILE A 283 -15.32 28.07 15.97
CA ILE A 283 -16.57 27.68 15.29
C ILE A 283 -16.32 27.32 13.82
N GLN A 284 -15.45 28.04 13.10
CA GLN A 284 -15.08 27.69 11.72
C GLN A 284 -14.30 26.37 11.57
N GLN A 285 -13.74 25.84 12.67
CA GLN A 285 -13.03 24.56 12.69
C GLN A 285 -13.88 23.40 13.23
N GLY A 286 -15.20 23.61 13.42
CA GLY A 286 -16.15 22.52 13.71
C GLY A 286 -16.00 21.86 15.08
N MET A 287 -15.41 22.54 16.07
CA MET A 287 -15.40 22.07 17.45
C MET A 287 -16.54 22.72 18.23
N GLU A 288 -17.67 22.03 18.32
CA GLU A 288 -18.69 22.33 19.33
C GLU A 288 -18.30 21.63 20.65
N PHE A 289 -18.22 22.41 21.73
CA PHE A 289 -18.18 21.88 23.09
C PHE A 289 -19.60 21.91 23.67
N GLN A 290 -20.13 20.75 24.05
CA GLN A 290 -21.23 20.66 25.03
C GLN A 290 -20.68 20.87 26.44
#